data_AF-A0A1Z3HTU6-F1
#
_entry.id   AF-A0A1Z3HTU6-F1
#
_cell.length_a   1.000
_cell.length_b   1.000
_cell.length_c   1.000
_cell.angle_alpha   90.00
_cell.angle_beta   90.00
_cell.angle_gamma   90.00
#
_symmetry.space_group_name_H-M   'P 1'
#
loop_
_entity.id
_entity.type
_entity.pdbx_description
1 polymer ?
#
loop_
_entity_poly.entity_id
_entity_poly.type
_entity_poly.pdbx_seq_one_letter_code
_entity_poly.pdbx_strand_id
1 'polypeptide(L)' 'MRTIKEEEVDLLDYRNFTEAYQQIGQFLEDVYMKKRIHSSLGYLIPEEYE' A
#
# COMPACT_ATOMS: atom_id res chain seq x y z
N MET A 1 1.82 -11.85 -4.80
CA MET A 1 1.57 -10.53 -4.21
C MET A 1 2.88 -9.76 -4.31
N ARG A 2 2.89 -8.58 -4.95
CA ARG A 2 4.10 -7.74 -5.03
C ARG A 2 4.37 -7.09 -3.67
N THR A 3 5.57 -6.57 -3.43
CA THR A 3 5.90 -5.87 -2.19
C THR A 3 5.58 -4.37 -2.30
N ILE A 4 5.47 -3.68 -1.16
CA ILE A 4 5.35 -2.21 -1.13
C ILE A 4 6.55 -1.55 -1.82
N LYS A 5 7.74 -2.16 -1.71
CA LYS A 5 8.93 -1.67 -2.42
C LYS A 5 8.71 -1.64 -3.93
N GLU A 6 8.25 -2.74 -4.51
CA GLU A 6 8.06 -2.84 -5.95
C GLU A 6 6.91 -1.98 -6.49
N GLU A 7 5.87 -1.74 -5.69
CA GLU A 7 4.67 -1.02 -6.15
C GLU A 7 4.72 0.49 -5.90
N GLU A 8 5.41 0.94 -4.84
CA GLU A 8 5.43 2.35 -4.46
C GLU A 8 6.84 2.94 -4.37
N VAL A 9 7.83 2.18 -3.92
CA VAL A 9 9.16 2.75 -3.67
C VAL A 9 10.01 2.76 -4.94
N ASP A 10 10.00 1.66 -5.70
CA ASP A 10 10.85 1.49 -6.89
C ASP A 10 10.29 2.21 -8.13
N LEU A 11 9.01 2.64 -8.09
CA LEU A 11 8.32 3.33 -9.20
C LEU A 11 8.29 4.86 -9.03
N LEU A 12 8.70 5.37 -7.87
CA LEU A 12 8.58 6.79 -7.52
C LEU A 12 9.93 7.33 -7.02
N ASP A 13 10.32 8.48 -7.57
CA ASP A 13 11.45 9.26 -7.04
C ASP A 13 10.94 10.25 -6.00
N TYR A 14 11.39 10.10 -4.76
CA TYR A 14 11.05 11.00 -3.66
C TYR A 14 12.10 12.07 -3.47
N ARG A 15 11.69 13.34 -3.33
CA ARG A 15 12.62 14.45 -3.12
C ARG A 15 13.18 14.48 -1.70
N ASN A 16 12.41 13.99 -0.73
CA ASN A 16 12.79 13.92 0.67
C ASN A 16 11.99 12.86 1.43
N PHE A 17 12.40 12.59 2.67
CA PHE A 17 11.76 11.61 3.54
C PHE A 17 10.29 11.92 3.82
N THR A 18 9.92 13.20 3.98
CA THR A 18 8.54 13.61 4.26
C THR A 18 7.60 13.26 3.11
N GLU A 19 8.04 13.49 1.87
CA GLU A 19 7.27 13.12 0.68
C GLU A 19 7.10 11.60 0.57
N ALA A 20 8.17 10.84 0.82
CA ALA A 20 8.09 9.37 0.87
C ALA A 20 7.10 8.90 1.94
N TYR A 21 7.15 9.49 3.14
CA TYR A 21 6.25 9.14 4.24
C TYR A 21 4.78 9.42 3.89
N GLN A 22 4.49 10.56 3.26
CA GLN A 22 3.14 10.91 2.82
C GLN A 22 2.61 9.97 1.73
N GLN A 23 3.43 9.66 0.73
CA GLN A 23 3.05 8.76 -0.37
C GLN A 23 2.81 7.33 0.13
N ILE A 24 3.68 6.81 1.01
CA ILE A 24 3.47 5.50 1.65
C ILE A 24 2.16 5.49 2.44
N GLY A 25 1.88 6.56 3.20
CA GLY A 25 0.61 6.69 3.92
C GLY A 25 -0.59 6.65 2.99
N GLN A 26 -0.55 7.39 1.88
CA GLN A 26 -1.62 7.38 0.89
C GLN A 26 -1.81 6.00 0.25
N PHE A 27 -0.72 5.30 -0.09
CA PHE A 27 -0.82 3.94 -0.64
C PHE A 27 -1.49 2.98 0.34
N LEU A 28 -1.15 3.06 1.63
CA LEU A 28 -1.76 2.21 2.65
C LEU A 28 -3.28 2.43 2.71
N GLU A 29 -3.73 3.68 2.69
CA GLU A 29 -5.16 4.01 2.75
C GLU A 29 -5.91 3.70 1.45
N ASP A 30 -5.35 4.05 0.29
CA ASP A 30 -6.08 4.01 -0.98
C ASP A 30 -5.94 2.68 -1.74
N VAL A 31 -4.87 1.92 -1.46
CA VAL A 31 -4.56 0.68 -2.17
C VAL A 31 -4.53 -0.51 -1.22
N TYR A 32 -3.72 -0.46 -0.17
CA TYR A 32 -3.58 -1.60 0.74
C TYR A 32 -4.91 -1.89 1.44
N MET A 33 -5.52 -0.89 2.07
CA MET A 33 -6.75 -1.07 2.86
C MET A 33 -7.97 -1.40 1.99
N LYS A 34 -8.05 -0.78 0.79
CA LYS A 34 -9.28 -0.75 -0.01
C LYS A 34 -9.28 -1.62 -1.27
N LYS A 35 -8.11 -2.04 -1.75
CA LYS A 35 -7.98 -2.71 -3.06
C LYS A 35 -7.17 -3.99 -3.02
N ARG A 36 -6.33 -4.18 -2.01
CA ARG A 36 -5.44 -5.34 -1.94
C ARG A 36 -6.14 -6.50 -1.24
N ILE A 37 -6.35 -7.58 -1.98
CA ILE A 37 -6.88 -8.83 -1.42
C ILE A 37 -5.77 -9.64 -0.74
N HIS A 38 -6.05 -10.15 0.45
CA HIS A 38 -5.10 -10.92 1.24
C HIS A 38 -5.56 -12.37 1.38
N SER A 39 -4.73 -13.34 1.00
CA SER A 39 -5.05 -14.76 1.18
C SER A 39 -5.23 -15.12 2.66
N SER A 40 -4.50 -14.46 3.57
CA SER A 40 -4.66 -14.61 5.02
C SER A 40 -5.99 -14.06 5.55
N LEU A 41 -6.63 -13.15 4.82
CA LEU A 41 -7.95 -12.61 5.13
C LEU A 41 -9.07 -13.31 4.34
N GLY A 42 -8.78 -14.46 3.71
CA GLY A 42 -9.77 -15.17 2.90
C GLY A 42 -10.05 -14.52 1.55
N TYR A 43 -9.06 -13.84 0.97
CA TYR A 43 -9.17 -13.02 -0.25
C TYR A 43 -10.04 -11.77 -0.11
N LEU A 44 -10.24 -11.32 1.13
CA LEU A 44 -10.85 -10.02 1.43
C LEU A 44 -9.79 -8.91 1.45
N ILE A 45 -10.27 -7.69 1.22
CA ILE A 45 -9.49 -6.48 1.52
C ILE A 45 -9.55 -6.21 3.04
N PRO A 46 -8.54 -5.53 3.61
CA PRO A 46 -8.53 -5.22 5.03
C PRO A 46 -9.78 -4.46 5.52
N GLU A 47 -10.30 -3.50 4.73
CA GLU A 47 -11.52 -2.75 5.06
C GLU A 47 -12.77 -3.64 5.20
N GLU A 48 -12.85 -4.77 4.50
CA GLU A 48 -13.97 -5.71 4.60
C GLU A 48 -13.82 -6.72 5.75
N TYR A 49 -12.65 -6.77 6.38
CA TYR A 49 -12.34 -7.72 7.46
C TYR A 49 -12.54 -7.14 8.87
N GLU A 50 -12.44 -5.82 9.06
CA GLU A 50 -12.72 -5.13 10.34
C GLU A 50 -14.21 -5.12 10.70
#